data_AF-Q39E88-F1
#
_entry.id   AF-Q39E88-F1
#
_cell.length_a   1.000
_cell.length_b   1.000
_cell.length_c   1.000
_cell.angle_alpha   90.00
_cell.angle_beta   90.00
_cell.angle_gamma   90.00
#
_symmetry.space_group_name_H-M   'P 1'
#
loop_
_entity.id
_entity.type
_entity.pdbx_description
1 polymer ?
#
loop_
_entity_poly.entity_id
_entity_poly.type
_entity_poly.pdbx_seq_one_letter_code
_entity_poly.pdbx_strand_id
1 'polypeptide(L)' 'MTAINWREVLFDLRRLDLMPKDVARELRGVISEPSHVRGELILDLWCEKTGKRREDAPRRPLLLRSNPLARVFNR' A
#
# COMPACT_ATOMS: atom_id res chain seq x y z
N MET A 1 12.76 -9.20 3.56
CA MET A 1 11.94 -8.36 2.66
C MET A 1 10.90 -7.63 3.50
N THR A 2 10.92 -6.30 3.51
CA THR A 2 9.94 -5.46 4.22
C THR A 2 8.58 -5.57 3.53
N ALA A 3 7.49 -5.74 4.29
CA ALA A 3 6.15 -5.78 3.73
C ALA A 3 5.75 -4.42 3.13
N ILE A 4 5.07 -4.43 1.99
CA ILE A 4 4.57 -3.22 1.33
C ILE A 4 3.52 -2.53 2.19
N ASN A 5 3.61 -1.21 2.31
CA ASN A 5 2.65 -0.40 3.04
C ASN A 5 1.50 0.01 2.11
N TRP A 6 0.52 -0.88 1.98
CA TRP A 6 -0.65 -0.68 1.12
C TRP A 6 -1.45 0.60 1.40
N ARG A 7 -1.43 1.12 2.65
CA ARG A 7 -2.09 2.39 2.96
C ARG A 7 -1.47 3.56 2.21
N GLU A 8 -0.14 3.63 2.19
CA GLU A 8 0.59 4.71 1.50
C GLU A 8 0.46 4.58 -0.01
N VAL A 9 0.50 3.35 -0.57
CA VAL A 9 0.24 3.10 -2.00
C VAL A 9 -1.14 3.63 -2.42
N LEU A 10 -2.18 3.29 -1.66
CA LEU A 10 -3.54 3.77 -1.93
C LEU A 10 -3.67 5.28 -1.69
N PHE A 11 -2.93 5.84 -0.75
CA PHE A 11 -2.90 7.27 -0.49
C PHE A 11 -2.27 8.04 -1.66
N ASP A 12 -1.16 7.55 -2.21
CA ASP A 12 -0.52 8.12 -3.41
C ASP A 12 -1.46 8.10 -4.61
N LEU A 13 -2.16 6.98 -4.86
CA LEU A 13 -3.16 6.90 -5.92
C LEU A 13 -4.26 7.94 -5.71
N ARG A 14 -4.75 8.10 -4.47
CA ARG A 14 -5.76 9.10 -4.13
C ARG A 14 -5.27 10.54 -4.36
N ARG A 15 -3.99 10.82 -4.13
CA ARG A 15 -3.38 12.14 -4.40
C ARG A 15 -3.33 12.47 -5.90
N LEU A 16 -3.37 11.46 -6.76
CA LEU A 16 -3.48 11.62 -8.22
C LEU A 16 -4.94 11.70 -8.69
N ASP A 17 -5.88 12.00 -7.79
CA ASP A 17 -7.33 12.04 -8.03
C ASP A 17 -7.95 10.67 -8.39
N LEU A 18 -7.21 9.56 -8.23
CA LEU A 18 -7.74 8.22 -8.43
C LEU A 18 -8.49 7.77 -7.18
N MET A 19 -9.81 7.95 -7.18
CA MET A 19 -10.67 7.48 -6.10
C MET A 19 -10.75 5.95 -6.08
N PRO A 20 -11.11 5.32 -4.95
CA PRO A 20 -11.23 3.87 -4.85
C PRO A 20 -12.14 3.22 -5.91
N LYS A 21 -13.18 3.94 -6.37
CA LYS A 21 -14.06 3.52 -7.46
C LYS A 21 -13.35 3.46 -8.81
N ASP A 22 -12.43 4.39 -9.06
CA ASP A 22 -11.67 4.48 -10.31
C ASP A 22 -10.57 3.42 -10.30
N VAL A 23 -9.91 3.22 -9.15
CA VAL A 23 -8.99 2.09 -8.94
C VAL A 23 -9.72 0.76 -9.12
N ALA A 24 -10.91 0.58 -8.56
CA ALA A 24 -11.70 -0.64 -8.76
C ALA A 24 -12.12 -0.85 -10.22
N ARG A 25 -12.42 0.24 -10.95
CA ARG A 25 -12.74 0.21 -12.39
C ARG A 25 -11.52 -0.16 -13.24
N GLU A 26 -10.36 0.43 -12.95
CA GLU A 26 -9.08 0.12 -13.60
C GLU A 26 -8.69 -1.35 -13.36
N LEU A 27 -8.89 -1.82 -12.13
CA LEU A 27 -8.70 -3.21 -11.75
C LEU A 27 -9.87 -4.11 -12.19
N ARG A 28 -10.76 -3.66 -13.08
CA ARG A 28 -11.88 -4.43 -13.65
C ARG A 28 -12.72 -5.20 -12.61
N GLY A 29 -12.91 -4.64 -11.42
CA GLY A 29 -13.70 -5.28 -10.37
C GLY A 29 -13.09 -6.57 -9.81
N VAL A 30 -11.76 -6.70 -9.82
CA VAL A 30 -11.00 -7.78 -9.18
C VAL A 30 -11.27 -7.81 -7.66
N ILE A 31 -12.42 -8.37 -7.30
CA ILE A 31 -12.92 -8.55 -5.94
C ILE A 31 -12.80 -10.03 -5.53
N SER A 32 -12.62 -10.97 -6.49
CA SER A 32 -12.48 -12.40 -6.21
C SER A 32 -11.07 -12.97 -6.35
N GLU A 33 -10.07 -12.18 -6.76
CA GLU A 33 -8.71 -12.71 -6.87
C GLU A 33 -8.02 -12.81 -5.50
N PRO A 34 -7.10 -13.77 -5.33
CA PRO A 34 -6.35 -13.92 -4.09
C PRO A 34 -5.66 -12.61 -3.71
N SER A 35 -5.62 -12.34 -2.41
CA SER A 35 -5.14 -11.08 -1.83
C SER A 35 -3.75 -10.66 -2.31
N HIS A 36 -2.88 -11.62 -2.65
CA HIS A 36 -1.55 -11.35 -3.21
C HIS A 36 -1.60 -10.86 -4.66
N VAL A 37 -2.38 -11.52 -5.53
CA VAL A 37 -2.56 -11.13 -6.94
C VAL A 37 -3.19 -9.75 -7.02
N ARG A 38 -4.20 -9.49 -6.18
CA ARG A 38 -4.80 -8.15 -6.05
C ARG A 38 -3.78 -7.09 -5.65
N GLY A 39 -2.83 -7.43 -4.77
CA GLY A 39 -1.75 -6.53 -4.37
C GLY A 39 -0.84 -6.16 -5.55
N GLU A 40 -0.36 -7.15 -6.29
CA GLU A 40 0.51 -6.93 -7.47
C GLU A 40 -0.18 -6.03 -8.52
N LEU A 41 -1.46 -6.24 -8.78
CA LEU A 41 -2.21 -5.37 -9.71
C LEU A 41 -2.33 -3.92 -9.23
N ILE A 42 -2.51 -3.71 -7.92
CA ILE A 42 -2.51 -2.36 -7.33
C ILE A 42 -1.13 -1.72 -7.46
N LEU A 43 -0.05 -2.49 -7.28
CA LEU A 43 1.32 -2.00 -7.47
C LEU A 43 1.58 -1.61 -8.91
N ASP A 44 1.09 -2.40 -9.87
CA ASP A 44 1.27 -2.12 -11.29
C ASP A 44 0.57 -0.83 -11.69
N LEU A 45 -0.67 -0.65 -11.22
CA LEU A 45 -1.39 0.60 -11.39
C LEU A 45 -0.67 1.78 -10.74
N TRP A 46 -0.13 1.60 -9.52
CA TRP A 46 0.63 2.65 -8.85
C TRP A 46 1.92 3.00 -9.62
N CYS A 47 2.65 2.01 -10.14
CA CYS A 47 3.84 2.26 -10.96
C CYS A 47 3.48 3.03 -12.23
N GLU A 48 2.41 2.63 -12.92
CA GLU A 48 1.94 3.30 -14.14
C GLU A 48 1.55 4.76 -13.88
N LYS A 49 0.79 5.02 -12.80
CA LYS A 49 0.23 6.35 -12.53
C LYS A 49 1.21 7.30 -11.87
N THR A 50 2.13 6.80 -11.05
CA THR A 50 3.16 7.62 -10.40
C THR A 50 4.44 7.73 -11.21
N GLY A 51 4.66 6.85 -12.21
CA GLY A 51 5.91 6.71 -12.93
C GLY A 51 7.06 6.12 -12.10
N LYS A 52 6.79 5.67 -10.87
CA LYS A 52 7.79 5.09 -9.96
C LYS A 52 7.95 3.59 -10.21
N ARG A 53 9.08 3.04 -9.77
CA ARG A 53 9.36 1.61 -9.91
C ARG A 53 8.83 0.85 -8.69
N ARG A 54 8.58 -0.47 -8.82
CA ARG A 54 8.09 -1.31 -7.70
C ARG A 54 9.03 -1.26 -6.49
N GLU A 55 10.31 -1.02 -6.72
CA GLU A 55 11.30 -0.82 -5.67
C GLU A 55 11.15 0.47 -4.86
N ASP A 56 10.48 1.48 -5.40
CA ASP A 56 10.19 2.73 -4.72
C ASP A 56 8.89 2.66 -3.91
N ALA A 57 8.14 1.55 -4.03
CA ALA A 57 6.88 1.37 -3.34
C ALA A 57 7.10 1.55 -1.83
N PRO A 58 6.23 2.32 -1.14
CA PRO A 58 6.38 2.58 0.27
C PRO A 58 6.36 1.26 1.03
N ARG A 59 7.50 0.93 1.66
CA ARG A 59 7.63 -0.28 2.46
C ARG A 59 7.49 0.07 3.92
N ARG A 60 6.85 -0.80 4.68
CA ARG A 60 6.82 -0.66 6.13
C ARG A 60 8.25 -0.78 6.63
N PRO A 61 8.77 0.21 7.38
CA PRO A 61 10.02 0.01 8.12
C PRO A 61 9.86 -1.25 8.98
N LEU A 62 10.84 -2.16 8.96
CA LEU A 62 10.84 -3.35 9.83
C LEU A 62 11.07 -3.00 11.32
N LEU A 63 11.01 -1.72 11.68
CA LEU A 63 11.02 -1.18 13.03
C LEU A 63 9.57 -0.82 13.37
N LEU A 64 8.84 -1.51 14.24
CA LEU A 64 9.20 -2.01 15.56
C LEU A 64 8.38 -3.31 15.77
N ARG A 65 9.04 -4.45 15.97
CA ARG A 65 8.44 -5.49 16.81
C ARG A 65 8.03 -4.77 18.10
N SER A 66 6.77 -4.92 18.50
CA SER A 66 6.18 -4.38 19.73
C SER A 66 7.25 -4.17 20.80
N ASN A 67 7.53 -2.91 21.15
CA ASN A 67 8.24 -2.63 22.38
C ASN A 67 7.17 -2.62 23.50
N PRO A 68 7.00 -3.70 24.29
CA PRO A 68 6.04 -3.69 25.40
C PRO A 68 6.39 -2.63 26.47
N LEU A 69 7.56 -2.00 26.41
CA LEU A 69 7.98 -0.93 27.32
C LEU A 69 7.55 0.49 26.90
N ALA A 70 6.87 0.67 25.77
CA ALA A 70 6.31 1.99 25.42
C ALA A 70 5.15 2.44 26.32
N ARG A 71 4.79 1.65 27.35
CA ARG A 71 3.79 1.96 28.37
C ARG A 71 4.37 1.87 29.78
N VAL A 72 5.46 2.58 30.05
CA VAL A 72 5.96 2.88 31.41
C VAL A 72 6.71 4.21 31.30
N PHE A 73 6.47 5.30 32.03
CA PHE A 73 5.50 5.72 33.03
C PHE A 73 5.84 7.21 33.17
N ASN A 74 4.97 8.13 32.76
CA ASN A 74 5.16 9.54 33.09
C ASN A 74 4.25 9.85 34.27
N ARG A 75 4.81 9.76 35.48
CA ARG A 75 4.35 10.48 36.67
C ARG A 75 5.42 10.45 37.74
#